data_AF-A0A7W7NZ67-F1
#
_entry.id   AF-A0A7W7NZ67-F1
#
_cell.length_a   1.000
_cell.length_b   1.000
_cell.length_c   1.000
_cell.angle_alpha   90.00
_cell.angle_beta   90.00
_cell.angle_gamma   90.00
#
_symmetry.space_group_name_H-M   'P 1'
#
loop_
_entity.id
_entity.type
_entity.pdbx_description
1 polymer ?
#
loop_
_entity_poly.entity_id
_entity_poly.type
_entity_poly.pdbx_seq_one_letter_code
_entity_poly.pdbx_strand_id
1 'polypeptide(L)' 'MRSHRIEERRGEVLALWEAQQDITLDDLRVALGGISLSVANSTLQRLFARHGITWGKRPGA' A
#
# COMPACT_ATOMS: atom_id res chain seq x y z
N MET A 1 0.83 9.91 -15.52
CA MET A 1 1.21 10.89 -14.47
C MET A 1 1.01 10.38 -13.04
N ARG A 2 -0.11 9.76 -12.64
CA ARG A 2 -0.33 9.34 -11.24
C ARG A 2 0.56 8.19 -10.75
N SER A 3 0.94 7.27 -11.65
CA SER A 3 1.77 6.09 -11.33
C SER A 3 3.24 6.41 -11.06
N HIS A 4 3.77 7.55 -11.52
CA HIS A 4 5.16 7.91 -11.25
C HIS A 4 5.33 8.33 -9.78
N ARG A 5 4.39 9.14 -9.28
CA ARG A 5 4.40 9.69 -7.91
C ARG A 5 4.34 8.61 -6.82
N ILE A 6 3.59 7.53 -7.04
CA ILE A 6 3.53 6.41 -6.09
C ILE A 6 4.82 5.58 -6.11
N GLU A 7 5.50 5.51 -7.26
CA GLU A 7 6.74 4.74 -7.41
C GLU A 7 7.93 5.45 -6.77
N GLU A 8 7.96 6.79 -6.85
CA GLU A 8 8.92 7.63 -6.11
C GLU A 8 8.72 7.49 -4.60
N ARG A 9 7.47 7.45 -4.16
CA ARG A 9 7.09 7.29 -2.74
C ARG A 9 6.92 5.84 -2.32
N ARG A 10 7.39 4.88 -3.12
CA ARG A 10 7.21 3.44 -2.82
C ARG A 10 7.75 3.09 -1.44
N GLY A 11 8.89 3.68 -1.05
CA GLY A 11 9.53 3.42 0.23
C GLY A 11 8.63 3.81 1.41
N GLU A 12 7.91 4.92 1.30
CA GLU A 12 6.94 5.34 2.31
C GLU A 12 5.74 4.40 2.37
N VAL A 13 5.22 3.96 1.21
CA VAL A 13 4.10 3.01 1.15
C VAL A 13 4.48 1.67 1.77
N LEU A 14 5.69 1.19 1.48
CA LEU A 14 6.23 -0.07 2.01
C LEU A 14 6.51 0.02 3.50
N ALA A 15 7.16 1.08 3.97
CA ALA A 15 7.42 1.30 5.39
C ALA A 15 6.11 1.41 6.19
N LEU A 16 5.10 2.08 5.64
CA LEU A 16 3.78 2.19 6.27
C LEU A 16 3.09 0.82 6.34
N TRP A 17 3.21 0.01 5.29
CA TRP A 17 2.67 -1.35 5.23
C TRP A 17 3.40 -2.31 6.18
N GLU A 18 4.73 -2.28 6.24
CA GLU A 18 5.52 -3.08 7.16
C GLU A 18 5.26 -2.71 8.62
N ALA A 19 5.08 -1.42 8.92
CA ALA A 19 4.72 -0.96 10.26
C ALA A 19 3.31 -1.39 10.70
N GLN A 20 2.46 -1.77 9.75
CA GLN A 20 1.05 -2.09 9.98
C GLN A 20 0.67 -3.40 9.27
N GLN A 21 1.22 -4.53 9.71
CA GLN A 21 1.02 -5.81 9.04
C GLN A 21 -0.42 -6.39 9.18
N ASP A 22 -1.29 -5.81 10.00
CA ASP A 22 -2.66 -6.30 10.22
C ASP A 22 -3.77 -5.41 9.59
N ILE A 23 -3.40 -4.42 8.78
CA ILE A 23 -4.38 -3.51 8.18
C ILE A 23 -4.92 -4.01 6.85
N THR A 24 -6.12 -3.58 6.50
CA THR A 24 -6.66 -3.85 5.17
C THR A 24 -6.06 -2.92 4.10
N LEU A 25 -6.35 -3.16 2.81
CA LEU A 25 -5.84 -2.36 1.70
C LEU A 25 -6.53 -0.99 1.69
N ASP A 26 -7.78 -0.98 2.15
CA ASP A 26 -8.55 0.24 2.33
C ASP A 26 -8.00 1.06 3.51
N ASP A 27 -7.66 0.41 4.62
CA ASP A 27 -6.99 1.07 5.75
C ASP A 27 -5.64 1.67 5.31
N LEU A 28 -4.85 0.91 4.55
CA LEU A 28 -3.60 1.42 3.97
C LEU A 28 -3.88 2.65 3.09
N ARG A 29 -4.88 2.59 2.23
CA ARG A 29 -5.28 3.71 1.38
C ARG A 29 -5.69 4.94 2.20
N VAL A 30 -6.44 4.76 3.28
CA VAL A 30 -6.86 5.85 4.18
C VAL A 30 -5.63 6.46 4.88
N ALA A 31 -4.73 5.63 5.40
CA ALA A 31 -3.49 6.07 6.02
C ALA A 31 -2.59 6.84 5.04
N LEU A 32 -2.48 6.38 3.80
CA LEU A 32 -1.78 7.09 2.73
C LEU A 32 -2.45 8.43 2.40
N GLY A 33 -3.79 8.51 2.47
CA GLY A 33 -4.53 9.76 2.38
C GLY A 33 -4.12 10.79 3.44
N GLY A 34 -3.85 10.34 4.67
CA GLY A 34 -3.37 11.17 5.77
C GLY A 34 -2.00 11.82 5.53
N ILE A 35 -1.13 11.17 4.74
CA ILE A 35 0.20 11.70 4.35
C ILE A 35 0.20 12.36 2.95
N SER A 36 -0.96 12.89 2.54
CA SER A 36 -1.18 13.54 1.23
C SER A 36 -0.93 12.64 0.01
N LEU A 37 -1.05 11.31 0.17
CA LEU A 37 -0.93 10.34 -0.92
C LEU A 37 -2.29 9.71 -1.26
N SER A 38 -3.09 10.41 -2.06
CA SER A 38 -4.38 9.90 -2.54
C SER A 38 -4.23 9.00 -3.76
N VAL A 39 -4.37 7.69 -3.55
CA VAL A 39 -4.25 6.65 -4.58
C VAL A 39 -5.47 5.72 -4.59
N ALA A 40 -5.74 5.09 -5.74
CA ALA A 40 -6.79 4.09 -5.86
C ALA A 40 -6.28 2.72 -5.41
N ASN A 41 -7.18 1.86 -4.93
CA ASN A 41 -6.85 0.49 -4.52
C ASN A 41 -6.21 -0.32 -5.66
N SER A 42 -6.65 -0.12 -6.90
CA SER A 42 -6.05 -0.75 -8.09
C SER A 42 -4.59 -0.33 -8.33
N THR A 43 -4.21 0.87 -7.91
CA THR A 43 -2.82 1.36 -8.02
C THR A 43 -1.94 0.68 -6.97
N LEU A 44 -2.43 0.56 -5.73
CA LEU A 44 -1.73 -0.17 -4.68
C LEU A 44 -1.58 -1.65 -5.01
N GLN A 45 -2.64 -2.30 -5.50
CA GLN A 45 -2.57 -3.70 -5.97
C GLN A 45 -1.52 -3.88 -7.06
N ARG A 46 -1.45 -2.97 -8.04
CA ARG A 46 -0.45 -3.05 -9.11
C ARG A 46 0.97 -2.79 -8.59
N LEU A 47 1.14 -1.87 -7.65
CA LEU A 47 2.41 -1.62 -6.97
C LEU A 47 2.87 -2.89 -6.24
N PHE A 48 2.01 -3.47 -5.41
CA PHE A 48 2.33 -4.69 -4.68
C PHE A 48 2.61 -5.88 -5.60
N ALA A 49 1.80 -6.08 -6.65
CA ALA A 49 2.03 -7.11 -7.65
C ALA A 49 3.37 -6.93 -8.39
N ARG A 50 3.76 -5.68 -8.68
CA ARG A 50 5.04 -5.35 -9.34
C ARG A 50 6.24 -5.61 -8.43
N HIS A 51 6.10 -5.38 -7.12
CA HIS A 51 7.17 -5.55 -6.14
C HIS A 51 7.15 -6.91 -5.43
N GLY A 52 6.29 -7.84 -5.88
CA GLY A 52 6.21 -9.20 -5.33
C GLY A 52 5.69 -9.28 -3.90
N ILE A 53 4.94 -8.27 -3.46
CA ILE A 53 4.45 -8.18 -2.08
C ILE A 53 3.12 -8.90 -1.99
N THR A 54 3.15 -10.02 -1.29
CA THR A 54 1.97 -10.79 -0.95
C THR A 54 1.56 -10.45 0.47
N TRP A 55 0.29 -10.10 0.66
CA TRP A 55 -0.28 -10.13 2.00
C TRP A 55 -0.21 -11.54 2.56
N GLY A 56 0.39 -11.68 3.74
CA GLY A 56 0.19 -12.88 4.55
C GLY A 56 -1.31 -13.00 4.81
N LYS A 57 -1.90 -14.14 4.44
CA LYS A 57 -3.25 -14.46 4.94
C LYS A 57 -3.18 -14.38 6.46
N ARG A 58 -4.12 -13.65 7.08
CA ARG A 58 -4.35 -13.76 8.52
C ARG A 58 -4.43 -15.26 8.84
N PRO A 59 -3.55 -15.83 9.68
CA PRO A 59 -3.78 -17.18 10.17
C PRO A 59 -5.16 -17.14 10.83
N GLY A 60 -6.07 -17.95 10.29
CA GLY A 60 -7.49 -17.87 10.55
C GLY A 60 -7.79 -17.88 12.04
N ALA A 61 -8.76 -17.06 12.42
CA ALA A 61 -9.54 -17.29 13.64
C ALA A 61 -10.23 -18.66 13.58
#